data_AF-A0A5C7MZP8-F1
#
_entry.id   AF-A0A5C7MZP8-F1
#
_cell.length_a   1.000
_cell.length_b   1.000
_cell.length_c   1.000
_cell.angle_alpha   90.00
_cell.angle_beta   90.00
_cell.angle_gamma   90.00
#
_symmetry.space_group_name_H-M   'P 1'
#
loop_
_entity.id
_entity.type
_entity.pdbx_description
1 polymer ?
#
loop_
_entity_poly.entity_id
_entity_poly.type
_entity_poly.pdbx_seq_one_letter_code
_entity_poly.pdbx_strand_id
1 'polypeptide(L)'
;MSKLRRQLSANTSSVVEPKKLSELKDKTGNVYESIAIIAKRANQINITLKEELHNKLEEFASHTDSLEEIHENKEQIEISKAYERMPNPALLATTEFLEDKVYFRKNDEDLFS
;
A
#
# COMPACT_ATOMS: atom_id res chain seq x y z
N MET A 1 27.87 -28.53 1.52
CA MET A 1 26.48 -28.95 1.78
C MET A 1 25.56 -27.74 1.64
N SER A 2 24.35 -27.96 1.11
CA SER A 2 23.32 -26.99 0.71
C SER A 2 23.50 -26.32 -0.66
N LYS A 3 23.23 -27.10 -1.72
CA LYS A 3 22.71 -26.56 -2.98
C LYS A 3 21.24 -26.21 -2.74
N LEU A 4 20.95 -24.99 -2.29
CA LEU A 4 19.57 -24.50 -2.26
C LEU A 4 19.15 -24.31 -3.73
N ARG A 5 18.54 -25.35 -4.30
CA ARG A 5 17.96 -25.31 -5.63
C ARG A 5 16.84 -24.28 -5.58
N ARG A 6 17.10 -23.08 -6.12
CA ARG A 6 16.08 -22.03 -6.29
C ARG A 6 15.01 -22.58 -7.22
N GLN A 7 13.98 -23.19 -6.65
CA GLN A 7 12.77 -23.55 -7.38
C GLN A 7 12.05 -22.23 -7.70
N LEU A 8 12.48 -21.58 -8.78
CA LEU A 8 11.64 -20.60 -9.46
C LEU A 8 10.44 -21.37 -9.99
N SER A 9 9.32 -21.27 -9.27
CA SER A 9 8.03 -21.76 -9.76
C SER A 9 7.75 -21.09 -11.11
N ALA A 10 7.43 -21.90 -12.12
CA ALA A 10 7.25 -21.44 -13.51
C ALA A 10 6.18 -20.34 -13.68
N ASN A 11 5.38 -20.08 -12.64
CA ASN A 11 4.29 -19.09 -12.62
C ASN A 11 4.52 -17.90 -11.68
N THR A 12 5.73 -17.72 -11.14
CA THR A 12 6.02 -16.54 -10.30
C THR A 12 6.37 -15.33 -11.17
N SER A 13 5.55 -14.27 -11.08
CA SER A 13 5.81 -13.00 -11.76
C SER A 13 7.19 -12.46 -11.35
N SER A 14 7.93 -11.90 -12.31
CA SER A 14 9.29 -11.35 -12.12
C SER A 14 9.39 -10.25 -11.06
N VAL A 15 8.23 -9.69 -10.65
CA VAL A 15 8.11 -8.58 -9.69
C VAL A 15 7.95 -9.08 -8.23
N VAL A 16 7.86 -10.39 -8.00
CA VAL A 16 7.69 -10.94 -6.64
C VAL A 16 9.04 -11.03 -5.92
N GLU A 17 9.19 -10.27 -4.83
CA GLU A 17 10.38 -10.27 -3.98
C GLU A 17 10.10 -11.01 -2.65
N PRO A 18 10.90 -12.04 -2.29
CA PRO A 18 10.78 -12.70 -0.99
C PRO A 18 11.31 -11.80 0.13
N LYS A 19 10.54 -11.66 1.22
CA LYS A 19 10.97 -10.99 2.46
C LYS A 19 11.29 -11.99 3.55
N LYS A 20 12.23 -11.65 4.45
CA LYS A 20 12.61 -12.54 5.56
C LYS A 20 11.61 -12.43 6.70
N LEU A 21 11.04 -13.57 7.10
CA LEU A 21 10.08 -13.61 8.22
C LEU A 21 10.70 -13.24 9.57
N SER A 22 12.01 -13.49 9.75
CA SER A 22 12.75 -13.11 10.96
C SER A 22 12.72 -11.59 11.17
N GLU A 23 12.94 -10.81 10.11
CA GLU A 23 12.97 -9.34 10.19
C GLU A 23 11.62 -8.77 10.63
N LEU A 24 10.52 -9.38 10.20
CA LEU A 24 9.18 -9.02 10.67
C LEU A 24 8.98 -9.42 12.14
N LYS A 25 9.34 -10.65 12.50
CA LYS A 25 9.22 -11.14 13.88
C LYS A 25 9.99 -10.25 14.85
N ASP A 26 11.20 -9.83 14.49
CA ASP A 26 12.10 -9.12 15.40
C ASP A 26 11.57 -7.74 15.82
N LYS A 27 10.66 -7.13 15.03
CA LYS A 27 10.03 -5.84 15.35
C LYS A 27 9.01 -5.92 16.50
N THR A 28 8.23 -7.00 16.58
CA THR A 28 7.13 -7.14 17.56
C THR A 28 7.29 -8.34 18.49
N GLY A 29 8.27 -9.20 18.25
CA GLY A 29 8.42 -10.53 18.87
C GLY A 29 7.47 -11.59 18.31
N ASN A 30 6.46 -11.22 17.53
CA ASN A 30 5.44 -12.11 16.98
C ASN A 30 5.07 -11.75 15.53
N VAL A 31 5.27 -12.70 14.62
CA VAL A 31 4.97 -12.54 13.19
C VAL A 31 3.51 -12.15 12.94
N TYR A 32 2.55 -12.75 13.64
CA TYR A 32 1.13 -12.45 13.45
C TYR A 32 0.76 -11.05 13.90
N GLU A 33 1.41 -10.56 14.96
CA GLU A 33 1.23 -9.20 15.43
C GLU A 33 1.76 -8.19 14.41
N SER A 34 2.96 -8.45 13.87
CA SER A 34 3.53 -7.65 12.78
C SER A 34 2.62 -7.60 11.56
N ILE A 35 2.05 -8.75 11.14
CA ILE A 35 1.10 -8.81 10.02
C ILE A 35 -0.15 -7.96 10.31
N ALA A 36 -0.68 -8.04 11.54
CA ALA A 36 -1.86 -7.25 11.92
C ALA A 36 -1.58 -5.73 11.89
N ILE A 37 -0.40 -5.31 12.34
CA ILE A 37 0.02 -3.90 12.30
C ILE A 37 0.17 -3.43 10.86
N ILE A 38 0.88 -4.19 10.01
CA ILE A 38 1.06 -3.89 8.59
C ILE A 38 -0.28 -3.79 7.88
N ALA A 39 -1.21 -4.72 8.15
CA ALA A 39 -2.54 -4.71 7.54
C ALA A 39 -3.33 -3.44 7.91
N LYS A 40 -3.30 -3.04 9.19
CA LYS A 40 -3.94 -1.78 9.63
C LYS A 40 -3.31 -0.57 8.94
N ARG A 41 -1.98 -0.54 8.83
CA ARG A 41 -1.27 0.55 8.15
C ARG A 41 -1.57 0.62 6.65
N ALA A 42 -1.62 -0.53 5.98
CA ALA A 42 -1.98 -0.63 4.57
C ALA A 42 -3.39 -0.06 4.30
N ASN A 43 -4.34 -0.31 5.20
CA ASN A 43 -5.67 0.27 5.10
C ASN A 43 -5.67 1.80 5.23
N GLN A 44 -4.87 2.37 6.14
CA GLN A 44 -4.73 3.82 6.26
C GLN A 44 -4.18 4.45 4.98
N ILE A 45 -3.12 3.86 4.41
CA ILE A 45 -2.52 4.29 3.14
C ILE A 45 -3.56 4.21 2.02
N ASN A 46 -4.31 3.11 1.93
CA ASN A 46 -5.33 2.91 0.91
C ASN A 46 -6.47 3.94 0.99
N ILE A 47 -6.93 4.28 2.19
CA ILE A 47 -7.96 5.32 2.38
C ILE A 47 -7.40 6.67 1.91
N THR A 48 -6.20 7.04 2.37
CA THR A 48 -5.55 8.31 2.01
C THR A 48 -5.37 8.44 0.50
N LEU A 49 -4.88 7.39 -0.17
CA LEU A 49 -4.68 7.39 -1.62
C LEU A 49 -6.00 7.50 -2.39
N LYS A 50 -7.07 6.86 -1.92
CA LYS A 50 -8.40 6.96 -2.53
C LYS A 50 -8.97 8.36 -2.41
N GLU A 51 -8.85 8.97 -1.23
CA GLU A 51 -9.30 10.34 -0.99
C GLU A 51 -8.50 11.32 -1.85
N GLU A 52 -7.17 11.19 -1.89
CA GLU A 52 -6.31 12.05 -2.70
C GLU A 52 -6.64 11.93 -4.20
N LEU A 53 -6.81 10.71 -4.71
CA LEU A 53 -7.21 10.47 -6.10
C LEU A 53 -8.58 11.09 -6.37
N HIS A 54 -9.56 10.91 -5.48
CA HIS A 54 -10.90 11.45 -5.67
C HIS A 54 -10.88 12.98 -5.73
N ASN A 55 -10.20 13.63 -4.78
CA ASN A 55 -10.04 15.09 -4.76
C ASN A 55 -9.39 15.61 -6.04
N LYS A 56 -8.32 14.96 -6.50
CA LYS A 56 -7.64 15.34 -7.76
C LYS A 56 -8.54 15.16 -8.98
N LEU A 57 -9.42 14.16 -9.00
CA LEU A 57 -10.35 13.94 -10.11
C LEU A 57 -11.52 14.94 -10.08
N GLU A 58 -11.98 15.36 -8.90
CA GLU A 58 -13.03 16.38 -8.74
C GLU A 58 -12.61 17.74 -9.31
N GLU A 59 -11.33 18.10 -9.22
CA GLU A 59 -10.78 19.34 -9.82
C GLU A 59 -11.03 19.44 -11.35
N PHE A 60 -11.25 18.29 -12.00
CA PHE A 60 -11.51 18.20 -13.44
C PHE A 60 -12.97 17.94 -13.80
N ALA A 61 -13.85 17.78 -12.79
CA ALA A 61 -15.28 17.60 -13.02
C ALA A 61 -15.89 18.93 -13.48
N SER A 62 -16.17 19.07 -14.77
CA SER A 62 -16.87 20.23 -15.31
C SER A 62 -18.32 20.23 -14.81
N HIS A 63 -18.72 21.21 -14.00
CA HIS A 63 -20.11 21.42 -13.55
C HIS A 63 -21.05 22.00 -14.63
N THR A 64 -20.63 21.99 -15.90
CA THR A 64 -21.43 22.52 -17.01
C THR A 64 -22.22 21.41 -17.66
N ASP A 65 -23.49 21.31 -17.30
CA ASP A 65 -24.52 20.45 -17.91
C ASP A 65 -24.94 21.01 -19.30
N SER A 66 -23.94 21.28 -20.15
CA SER A 66 -24.12 21.75 -21.51
C SER A 66 -23.81 20.59 -22.44
N LEU A 67 -24.62 20.44 -23.50
CA LEU A 67 -24.49 19.46 -24.59
C LEU A 67 -23.21 19.67 -25.44
N GLU A 68 -22.08 19.96 -24.80
CA GLU A 68 -20.77 20.07 -25.41
C GLU A 68 -20.09 18.71 -25.41
N GLU A 69 -19.46 18.42 -26.54
CA GLU A 69 -18.73 17.19 -26.82
C GLU A 69 -17.68 16.98 -25.71
N ILE A 70 -17.83 15.90 -24.94
CA ILE A 70 -16.91 15.54 -23.85
C ILE A 70 -15.56 15.21 -24.48
N HIS A 71 -14.67 16.20 -24.55
CA HIS A 71 -13.30 15.99 -25.00
C HIS A 71 -12.52 15.16 -23.97
N GLU A 72 -11.66 14.25 -24.46
CA GLU A 72 -10.76 13.48 -23.60
C GLU A 72 -9.87 14.40 -22.75
N ASN A 73 -9.97 14.28 -21.43
CA ASN A 73 -9.14 15.05 -20.51
C ASN A 73 -7.78 14.34 -20.32
N LYS A 74 -6.75 14.83 -21.02
CA LYS A 74 -5.38 14.29 -20.96
C LYS A 74 -4.81 14.28 -19.54
N GLU A 75 -5.14 15.27 -18.73
CA GLU A 75 -4.63 15.42 -17.35
C GLU A 75 -5.26 14.35 -16.44
N GLN A 76 -6.56 14.09 -16.59
CA GLN A 76 -7.26 13.02 -15.87
C GLN A 76 -6.66 11.63 -16.17
N ILE A 77 -6.33 11.38 -17.45
CA ILE A 77 -5.70 10.13 -17.90
C ILE A 77 -4.30 10.00 -17.29
N GLU A 78 -3.52 11.09 -17.25
CA GLU A 78 -2.16 11.07 -16.71
C GLU A 78 -2.15 10.82 -15.19
N ILE A 79 -3.06 11.47 -14.45
CA ILE A 79 -3.25 11.23 -13.02
C ILE A 79 -3.62 9.77 -12.78
N SER A 80 -4.61 9.24 -13.50
CA SER A 80 -5.04 7.85 -13.35
C SER A 80 -3.88 6.87 -13.60
N LYS A 81 -3.10 7.08 -14.67
CA LYS A 81 -1.90 6.28 -14.98
C LYS A 81 -0.83 6.34 -13.90
N ALA A 82 -0.66 7.49 -13.23
CA ALA A 82 0.31 7.62 -12.15
C ALA A 82 -0.09 6.76 -10.94
N TYR A 83 -1.37 6.79 -10.54
CA TYR A 83 -1.88 5.96 -9.44
C TYR A 83 -1.92 4.47 -9.79
N GLU A 84 -2.17 4.09 -11.04
CA GLU A 84 -2.06 2.70 -11.50
C GLU A 84 -0.65 2.13 -11.40
N ARG A 85 0.38 2.97 -11.56
CA ARG A 85 1.79 2.58 -11.43
C ARG A 85 2.28 2.54 -9.99
N MET A 86 1.50 3.06 -9.04
CA MET A 86 1.90 3.05 -7.64
C MET A 86 1.94 1.62 -7.08
N PRO A 87 2.88 1.33 -6.15
CA PRO A 87 2.93 0.05 -5.48
C PRO A 87 1.67 -0.18 -4.64
N ASN A 88 1.30 -1.45 -4.49
CA ASN A 88 0.20 -1.86 -3.62
C ASN A 88 0.42 -1.31 -2.18
N PRO A 89 -0.60 -0.71 -1.52
CA PRO A 89 -0.51 -0.22 -0.15
C PRO A 89 0.08 -1.22 0.86
N ALA A 90 -0.11 -2.53 0.66
CA ALA A 90 0.49 -3.55 1.52
C ALA A 90 2.03 -3.57 1.43
N LEU A 91 2.60 -3.32 0.25
CA LEU A 91 4.05 -3.25 0.05
C LEU A 91 4.64 -1.99 0.66
N LEU A 92 3.93 -0.86 0.52
CA LEU A 92 4.30 0.41 1.16
C LEU A 92 4.29 0.26 2.68
N ALA A 93 3.20 -0.24 3.25
CA ALA A 93 3.07 -0.47 4.69
C ALA A 93 4.14 -1.42 5.24
N THR A 94 4.46 -2.49 4.49
CA THR A 94 5.53 -3.43 4.88
C THR A 94 6.89 -2.73 4.92
N THR A 95 7.17 -1.86 3.94
CA THR A 95 8.43 -1.09 3.88
C THR A 95 8.51 -0.09 5.03
N GLU A 96 7.46 0.70 5.26
CA GLU A 96 7.39 1.65 6.38
C GLU A 96 7.55 0.97 7.74
N PHE A 97 6.96 -0.22 7.89
CA PHE A 97 7.09 -1.02 9.11
C PHE A 97 8.52 -1.52 9.33
N LEU A 98 9.19 -1.99 8.28
CA LEU A 98 10.59 -2.42 8.36
C LEU A 98 11.55 -1.26 8.66
N GLU A 99 11.22 -0.06 8.17
CA GLU A 99 11.98 1.18 8.37
C GLU A 99 11.68 1.91 9.70
N ASP A 100 10.92 1.30 10.61
CA ASP A 100 10.53 1.90 11.91
C ASP A 100 9.75 3.23 11.80
N LYS A 101 9.05 3.43 10.67
CA LYS A 101 8.21 4.62 10.45
C LYS A 101 6.78 4.46 10.98
N VAL A 102 6.42 3.27 11.46
CA VAL A 102 5.07 2.94 11.92
C VAL A 102 5.08 2.81 13.44
N TYR A 103 4.46 3.76 14.12
CA TYR A 103 4.16 3.64 15.55
C TYR A 103 2.93 2.74 15.76
N PHE A 104 3.03 1.81 16.71
CA PHE A 104 1.93 0.94 17.12
C PHE A 104 1.97 0.74 18.63
N ARG A 105 0.79 0.51 19.22
CA ARG A 105 0.64 0.25 20.66
C ARG A 105 -0.41 -0.83 20.91
N LYS A 106 -0.28 -1.55 22.02
CA LYS A 106 -1.32 -2.46 22.51
C LYS A 106 -2.33 -1.65 23.33
N ASN A 107 -3.61 -1.99 23.19
CA ASN A 107 -4.67 -1.31 23.93
C ASN A 107 -4.66 -1.63 25.43
N ASP A 108 -3.94 -2.66 25.86
CA ASP A 108 -3.92 -3.11 27.26
C ASP A 108 -3.07 -2.20 28.17
N GLU A 109 -2.22 -1.33 27.62
CA GLU A 109 -1.28 -0.54 28.44
C GLU A 109 -1.84 0.78 28.99
N ASP A 110 -3.00 1.30 28.52
CA ASP A 110 -3.51 2.58 29.03
C ASP A 110 -5.00 2.79 28.71
N LEU A 111 -5.86 2.01 29.36
CA LEU A 111 -7.28 2.31 29.38
C LEU A 111 -7.70 3.08 30.64
N PHE A 112 -6.83 3.14 31.67
CA PHE A 112 -7.16 3.71 32.98
C PHE A 112 -5.99 4.38 33.75
N SER A 113 -4.88 4.76 33.10
CA SER A 113 -3.87 5.63 33.74
C SER A 113 -4.05 7.10 33.36
#